data_AF-A0AAD1R488-F1
#
_entry.id   AF-A0AAD1R488-F1
#
_cell.length_a   1.000
_cell.length_b   1.000
_cell.length_c   1.000
_cell.angle_alpha   90.00
_cell.angle_beta   90.00
_cell.angle_gamma   90.00
#
_symmetry.space_group_name_H-M   'P 1'
#
loop_
_entity.id
_entity.type
_entity.pdbx_description
1 polymer ?
#
loop_
_entity_poly.entity_id
_entity_poly.type
_entity_poly.pdbx_seq_one_letter_code
_entity_poly.pdbx_strand_id
1 'polypeptide(L)'
;MDGENSCDAGLTLIQETSREQLEAIDQLQAEIKKRTTQMNTLHQRFAFLQIQTLLDTKKDDFIKKQIQHTCAQYTELNAASMLTEITRLRHHIILYKEVNPDEQVANWSALDLLRWVYKWKLQESLTNFVVTLRIFLTITVSTASCERSFSKLKLIKTYQRSTTSQERLSNLAILSIERDFNVDFNSVVEKFALIKSRRI
;
A
#
# COMPACT_ATOMS: atom_id res chain seq x y z
N MET A 1 -19.83 38.14 53.07
CA MET A 1 -20.54 36.98 52.52
C MET A 1 -20.17 36.93 51.05
N ASP A 2 -19.14 36.15 50.76
CA ASP A 2 -18.66 35.95 49.41
C ASP A 2 -19.67 35.08 48.67
N GLY A 3 -20.38 35.70 47.73
CA GLY A 3 -21.30 35.03 46.84
C GLY A 3 -20.50 34.29 45.78
N GLU A 4 -20.50 32.97 45.86
CA GLU A 4 -20.03 32.06 44.82
C GLU A 4 -20.77 32.34 43.51
N ASN A 5 -20.13 33.05 42.58
CA ASN A 5 -20.52 32.99 41.17
C ASN A 5 -19.88 31.74 40.58
N SER A 6 -20.58 30.61 40.66
CA SER A 6 -20.28 29.43 39.86
C SER A 6 -20.51 29.77 38.38
N CYS A 7 -19.42 30.04 37.67
CA CYS A 7 -19.42 30.12 36.22
C CYS A 7 -19.64 28.72 35.63
N ASP A 8 -20.89 28.27 35.56
CA ASP A 8 -21.31 27.14 34.74
C ASP A 8 -21.46 27.58 33.27
N ALA A 9 -20.44 28.28 32.75
CA ALA A 9 -20.44 28.79 31.39
C ALA A 9 -19.91 27.70 30.47
N GLY A 10 -20.84 26.88 29.94
CA GLY A 10 -20.56 26.06 28.77
C GLY A 10 -19.95 26.90 27.64
N LEU A 11 -19.09 26.28 26.82
CA LEU A 11 -18.50 26.93 25.65
C LEU A 11 -19.61 27.54 24.78
N THR A 12 -19.39 28.75 24.27
CA THR A 12 -20.29 29.32 23.27
C THR A 12 -20.31 28.43 22.02
N LEU A 13 -21.40 28.41 21.26
CA LEU A 13 -21.55 27.58 20.05
C LEU A 13 -20.35 27.71 19.08
N ILE A 14 -19.80 28.93 18.97
CA ILE A 14 -18.62 29.21 18.12
C ILE A 14 -17.36 28.55 18.69
N GLN A 15 -17.16 28.61 20.02
CA GLN A 15 -16.03 27.97 20.68
C GLN A 15 -16.15 26.43 20.65
N GLU A 16 -17.36 25.90 20.77
CA GLU A 16 -17.61 24.45 20.64
C GLU A 16 -17.33 23.97 19.20
N THR A 17 -17.84 24.69 18.19
CA THR A 17 -17.54 24.41 16.78
C THR A 17 -16.04 24.49 16.49
N SER A 18 -15.35 25.48 17.06
CA SER A 18 -13.90 25.66 16.90
C SER A 18 -13.12 24.51 17.56
N ARG A 19 -13.56 24.04 18.73
CA ARG A 19 -12.99 22.88 19.41
C ARG A 19 -13.13 21.62 18.56
N GLU A 20 -14.33 21.34 18.04
CA GLU A 20 -14.57 20.18 17.18
C GLU A 20 -13.72 20.22 15.90
N GLN A 21 -13.55 21.40 15.29
CA GLN A 21 -12.68 21.58 14.13
C GLN A 21 -11.21 21.29 14.47
N LEU A 22 -10.72 21.78 15.61
CA LEU A 22 -9.36 21.51 16.07
C LEU A 22 -9.13 20.03 16.38
N GLU A 23 -10.08 19.38 17.07
CA GLU A 23 -10.03 17.93 17.32
C GLU A 23 -9.98 17.13 16.02
N ALA A 24 -10.75 17.53 15.00
CA ALA A 24 -10.72 16.90 13.68
C ALA A 24 -9.37 17.09 12.96
N ILE A 25 -8.77 18.28 13.06
CA ILE A 25 -7.44 18.57 12.50
C ILE A 25 -6.37 17.74 13.22
N ASP A 26 -6.41 17.66 14.55
CA ASP A 26 -5.45 16.87 15.33
C ASP A 26 -5.53 15.39 15.01
N GLN A 27 -6.74 14.84 14.87
CA GLN A 27 -6.94 13.46 14.41
C GLN A 27 -6.38 13.23 13.01
N LEU A 28 -6.59 14.17 12.09
CA LEU A 28 -6.05 14.10 10.74
C LEU A 28 -4.51 14.14 10.75
N GLN A 29 -3.92 15.03 11.55
CA GLN A 29 -2.47 15.09 11.71
C GLN A 29 -1.89 13.81 12.32
N ALA A 30 -2.53 13.25 13.35
CA ALA A 30 -2.11 12.02 13.99
C ALA A 30 -2.14 10.83 13.02
N GLU A 31 -3.21 10.70 12.23
CA GLU A 31 -3.34 9.64 11.22
C GLU A 31 -2.33 9.80 10.08
N ILE A 32 -2.09 11.03 9.59
CA ILE A 32 -1.05 11.29 8.57
C ILE A 32 0.34 10.92 9.12
N LYS A 33 0.68 11.34 10.34
CA LYS A 33 1.96 11.02 10.98
C LYS A 33 2.15 9.52 11.17
N LYS A 34 1.10 8.82 11.62
CA LYS A 34 1.10 7.37 11.79
C LYS A 34 1.37 6.65 10.47
N ARG A 35 0.66 7.02 9.39
CA ARG A 35 0.86 6.41 8.06
C ARG A 35 2.24 6.71 7.49
N THR A 36 2.70 7.95 7.62
CA THR A 36 4.03 8.36 7.16
C THR A 36 5.12 7.57 7.86
N THR A 37 5.00 7.38 9.18
CA THR A 37 5.94 6.56 9.96
C THR A 37 5.95 5.11 9.48
N GLN A 38 4.77 4.49 9.27
CA GLN A 38 4.67 3.12 8.78
C GLN A 38 5.28 2.96 7.37
N MET A 39 5.00 3.89 6.47
CA MET A 39 5.52 3.88 5.12
C MET A 39 7.04 4.11 5.09
N ASN A 40 7.56 4.97 5.97
CA ASN A 40 9.00 5.15 6.15
C ASN A 40 9.68 3.89 6.69
N THR A 41 9.07 3.16 7.64
CA THR A 41 9.61 1.89 8.13
C THR A 41 9.69 0.85 7.01
N LEU A 42 8.66 0.76 6.16
CA LEU A 42 8.67 -0.12 4.99
C LEU A 42 9.73 0.31 3.97
N HIS A 43 9.81 1.60 3.68
CA HIS A 43 10.81 2.16 2.78
C HIS A 43 12.23 1.86 3.27
N GLN A 44 12.50 2.10 4.56
CA GLN A 44 13.78 1.75 5.17
C GLN A 44 14.07 0.26 5.02
N ARG A 45 13.14 -0.62 5.37
CA ARG A 45 13.34 -2.08 5.26
C ARG A 45 13.74 -2.54 3.86
N PHE A 46 13.08 -1.99 2.84
CA PHE A 46 13.28 -2.37 1.44
C PHE A 46 14.14 -1.37 0.66
N ALA A 47 14.90 -0.50 1.34
CA ALA A 47 15.70 0.55 0.69
C ALA A 47 16.75 -0.05 -0.25
N PHE A 48 17.25 -1.25 0.05
CA PHE A 48 18.16 -2.00 -0.81
C PHE A 48 17.55 -2.45 -2.15
N LEU A 49 16.24 -2.34 -2.36
CA LEU A 49 15.61 -2.62 -3.67
C LEU A 49 15.73 -1.44 -4.65
N GLN A 50 16.09 -0.25 -4.15
CA GLN A 50 16.28 0.92 -5.01
C GLN A 50 17.59 0.82 -5.78
N ILE A 51 17.56 1.09 -7.08
CA ILE A 51 18.74 0.98 -7.95
C ILE A 51 19.88 1.89 -7.50
N GLN A 52 19.57 3.09 -7.03
CA GLN A 52 20.56 4.03 -6.51
C GLN A 52 21.31 3.44 -5.30
N THR A 53 20.59 2.78 -4.40
CA THR A 53 21.18 2.11 -3.24
C THR A 53 21.94 0.85 -3.67
N LEU A 54 21.41 0.09 -4.63
CA LEU A 54 22.07 -1.10 -5.15
C LEU A 54 23.42 -0.77 -5.81
N LEU A 55 23.53 0.31 -6.57
CA LEU A 55 24.77 0.67 -7.26
C LEU A 55 25.79 1.41 -6.38
N ASP A 56 25.38 1.88 -5.21
CA ASP A 56 26.27 2.58 -4.28
C ASP A 56 27.11 1.60 -3.45
N THR A 57 28.37 1.42 -3.86
CA THR A 57 29.34 0.56 -3.19
C THR A 57 29.68 1.00 -1.76
N LYS A 58 29.41 2.25 -1.40
CA LYS A 58 29.63 2.76 -0.03
C LYS A 58 28.59 2.23 0.96
N LYS A 59 27.47 1.69 0.48
CA LYS A 59 26.34 1.21 1.30
C LYS A 59 26.31 -0.31 1.47
N ASP A 60 27.39 -1.02 1.14
CA ASP A 60 27.42 -2.48 1.18
C ASP A 60 27.15 -3.05 2.59
N ASP A 61 27.72 -2.45 3.63
CA ASP A 61 27.47 -2.88 5.01
C ASP A 61 26.03 -2.58 5.47
N PHE A 62 25.45 -1.50 4.96
CA PHE A 62 24.06 -1.15 5.20
C PHE A 62 23.13 -2.18 4.52
N ILE A 63 23.37 -2.50 3.25
CA ILE A 63 22.59 -3.49 2.49
C ILE A 63 22.65 -4.86 3.17
N LYS A 64 23.84 -5.31 3.61
CA LYS A 64 24.00 -6.57 4.35
C LYS A 64 23.12 -6.62 5.60
N LYS A 65 23.13 -5.56 6.42
CA LYS A 65 22.30 -5.48 7.63
C LYS A 65 20.80 -5.50 7.30
N GLN A 66 20.38 -4.80 6.24
CA GLN A 66 18.98 -4.78 5.81
C GLN A 66 18.50 -6.13 5.30
N ILE A 67 19.33 -6.83 4.53
CA ILE A 67 19.03 -8.18 4.05
C ILE A 67 18.90 -9.12 5.24
N GLN A 68 19.83 -9.08 6.20
CA GLN A 68 19.74 -9.89 7.41
C GLN A 68 18.44 -9.65 8.17
N HIS A 69 18.08 -8.38 8.38
CA HIS A 69 16.82 -8.03 9.06
C HIS A 69 15.58 -8.48 8.26
N THR A 70 15.61 -8.36 6.94
CA THR A 70 14.49 -8.77 6.08
C THR A 70 14.34 -10.29 6.06
N CYS A 71 15.42 -11.03 5.87
CA CYS A 71 15.42 -12.50 5.90
C CYS A 71 15.06 -13.05 7.29
N ALA A 72 15.38 -12.36 8.38
CA ALA A 72 14.92 -12.74 9.72
C ALA A 72 13.39 -12.70 9.85
N GLN A 73 12.72 -11.84 9.08
CA GLN A 73 11.27 -11.70 9.09
C GLN A 73 10.55 -12.60 8.07
N TYR A 74 11.24 -13.03 7.02
CA TYR A 74 10.69 -13.91 5.98
C TYR A 74 11.53 -15.18 5.88
N THR A 75 11.03 -16.27 6.47
CA THR A 75 11.70 -17.59 6.54
C THR A 75 12.02 -18.18 5.17
N GLU A 76 11.34 -17.71 4.13
CA GLU A 76 11.47 -18.16 2.74
C GLU A 76 12.68 -17.54 2.01
N LEU A 77 13.36 -16.58 2.64
CA LEU A 77 14.49 -15.85 2.03
C LEU A 77 15.82 -16.28 2.65
N ASN A 78 16.79 -16.60 1.79
CA ASN A 78 18.16 -16.88 2.22
C ASN A 78 19.06 -15.65 2.05
N ALA A 79 19.57 -15.11 3.17
CA ALA A 79 20.42 -13.93 3.18
C ALA A 79 21.74 -14.12 2.42
N ALA A 80 22.39 -15.28 2.54
CA ALA A 80 23.65 -15.55 1.87
C ALA A 80 23.46 -15.65 0.35
N SER A 81 22.44 -16.39 -0.10
CA SER A 81 22.09 -16.48 -1.51
C SER A 81 21.73 -15.11 -2.09
N MET A 82 20.90 -14.33 -1.37
CA MET A 82 20.51 -12.98 -1.79
C MET A 82 21.70 -12.02 -1.95
N LEU A 83 22.70 -12.09 -1.07
CA LEU A 83 23.90 -11.26 -1.22
C LEU A 83 24.65 -11.58 -2.53
N THR A 84 24.81 -12.87 -2.86
CA THR A 84 25.45 -13.26 -4.12
C THR A 84 24.61 -12.86 -5.34
N GLU A 85 23.27 -12.95 -5.24
CA GLU A 85 22.33 -12.52 -6.27
C GLU A 85 22.45 -11.02 -6.54
N ILE A 86 22.54 -10.21 -5.48
CA ILE A 86 22.71 -8.75 -5.59
C ILE A 86 24.04 -8.41 -6.25
N THR A 87 25.13 -9.11 -5.92
CA THR A 87 26.41 -8.91 -6.61
C THR A 87 26.27 -9.21 -8.10
N ARG A 88 25.61 -10.31 -8.49
CA ARG A 88 25.34 -10.61 -9.91
C ARG A 88 24.47 -9.55 -10.58
N LEU A 89 23.39 -9.14 -9.91
CA LEU A 89 22.49 -8.09 -10.40
C LEU A 89 23.23 -6.79 -10.67
N ARG A 90 24.11 -6.35 -9.76
CA ARG A 90 24.95 -5.14 -9.94
C ARG A 90 25.74 -5.20 -11.24
N HIS A 91 26.42 -6.31 -11.49
CA HIS A 91 27.19 -6.49 -12.73
C HIS A 91 26.28 -6.41 -13.96
N HIS A 92 25.13 -7.08 -13.96
CA HIS A 92 24.20 -7.00 -15.10
C HIS A 92 23.65 -5.58 -15.33
N ILE A 93 23.34 -4.83 -14.27
CA ILE A 93 22.84 -3.45 -14.39
C ILE A 93 23.94 -2.52 -14.93
N ILE A 94 25.19 -2.66 -14.46
CA ILE A 94 26.32 -1.87 -14.96
C ILE A 94 26.53 -2.13 -16.46
N LEU A 95 26.58 -3.40 -16.87
CA LEU A 95 26.70 -3.78 -18.28
C LEU A 95 25.54 -3.25 -19.12
N TYR A 96 24.31 -3.32 -18.61
CA TYR A 96 23.14 -2.80 -19.31
C TYR A 96 23.23 -1.28 -19.55
N LYS A 97 23.75 -0.54 -18.56
CA LYS A 97 23.96 0.92 -18.66
C LYS A 97 25.04 1.27 -19.68
N GLU A 98 26.09 0.44 -19.81
CA GLU A 98 27.13 0.63 -20.82
C GLU A 98 26.58 0.41 -22.24
N VAL A 99 25.71 -0.59 -22.42
CA VAL A 99 25.09 -0.89 -23.72
C VAL A 99 24.01 0.14 -24.10
N ASN A 100 23.29 0.69 -23.13
CA ASN A 100 22.19 1.63 -23.35
C ASN A 100 22.38 2.92 -22.53
N PRO A 101 23.29 3.82 -22.95
CA PRO A 101 23.61 5.04 -22.21
C PRO A 101 22.46 6.06 -22.16
N ASP A 102 21.54 6.02 -23.13
CA ASP A 102 20.39 6.92 -23.22
C ASP A 102 19.27 6.58 -22.21
N GLU A 103 19.31 5.38 -21.62
CA GLU A 103 18.26 4.93 -20.70
C GLU A 103 18.55 5.35 -19.25
N GLN A 104 17.57 5.99 -18.60
CA GLN A 104 17.71 6.47 -17.22
C GLN A 104 17.53 5.36 -16.18
N VAL A 105 18.45 4.40 -16.17
CA VAL A 105 18.45 3.25 -15.25
C VAL A 105 18.41 3.67 -13.78
N ALA A 106 18.97 4.84 -13.43
CA ALA A 106 18.98 5.37 -12.06
C ALA A 106 17.58 5.73 -11.51
N ASN A 107 16.58 5.87 -12.39
CA ASN A 107 15.23 6.30 -12.05
C ASN A 107 14.20 5.16 -12.09
N TRP A 108 14.62 3.92 -12.34
CA TRP A 108 13.69 2.79 -12.38
C TRP A 108 13.00 2.56 -11.04
N SER A 109 11.69 2.32 -11.10
CA SER A 109 10.93 1.84 -9.96
C SER A 109 11.21 0.36 -9.69
N ALA A 110 10.79 -0.14 -8.52
CA ALA A 110 10.86 -1.57 -8.22
C ALA A 110 10.08 -2.43 -9.25
N LEU A 111 9.02 -1.87 -9.84
CA LEU A 111 8.25 -2.54 -10.89
C LEU A 111 9.03 -2.60 -12.21
N ASP A 112 9.73 -1.53 -12.57
CA ASP A 112 10.54 -1.49 -13.79
C ASP A 112 11.74 -2.44 -13.68
N LEU A 113 12.37 -2.51 -12.49
CA LEU A 113 13.40 -3.49 -12.20
C LEU A 113 12.87 -4.93 -12.34
N LEU A 114 11.67 -5.21 -11.82
CA LEU A 114 11.04 -6.52 -11.97
C LEU A 114 10.80 -6.85 -13.45
N ARG A 115 10.23 -5.92 -14.22
CA ARG A 115 10.00 -6.10 -15.66
C ARG A 115 11.30 -6.37 -16.41
N TRP A 116 12.36 -5.65 -16.07
CA TRP A 116 13.67 -5.86 -16.66
C TRP A 116 14.25 -7.26 -16.35
N VAL A 117 14.13 -7.73 -15.10
CA VAL A 117 14.55 -9.09 -14.72
C VAL A 117 13.85 -10.16 -15.57
N TYR A 118 12.55 -10.00 -15.80
CA TYR A 118 11.79 -10.91 -16.67
C TYR A 118 12.15 -10.78 -18.15
N LYS A 119 12.38 -9.55 -18.64
CA LYS A 119 12.80 -9.28 -20.03
C LYS A 119 14.09 -10.03 -20.38
N TRP A 120 15.03 -10.08 -19.45
CA TRP A 120 16.34 -10.74 -19.61
C TRP A 120 16.38 -12.18 -19.10
N LYS A 121 15.23 -12.74 -18.71
CA LYS A 121 15.10 -14.12 -18.18
C LYS A 121 16.02 -14.42 -16.98
N LEU A 122 16.28 -13.43 -16.14
CA LEU A 122 17.15 -13.56 -14.97
C LEU A 122 16.43 -14.13 -13.73
N GLN A 123 15.14 -14.48 -13.83
CA GLN A 123 14.34 -14.89 -12.67
C GLN A 123 14.87 -16.13 -11.95
N GLU A 124 15.48 -17.07 -12.66
CA GLU A 124 16.02 -18.32 -12.07
C GLU A 124 17.36 -18.08 -11.38
N SER A 125 18.13 -17.08 -11.82
CA SER A 125 19.41 -16.71 -11.22
C SER A 125 19.24 -15.81 -9.98
N LEU A 126 18.11 -15.11 -9.90
CA LEU A 126 17.79 -14.06 -8.92
C LEU A 126 16.54 -14.41 -8.10
N THR A 127 16.41 -15.66 -7.68
CA THR A 127 15.19 -16.19 -7.06
C THR A 127 14.81 -15.44 -5.78
N ASN A 128 15.73 -15.28 -4.82
CA ASN A 128 15.44 -14.61 -3.55
C ASN A 128 15.14 -13.12 -3.78
N PHE A 129 15.86 -12.49 -4.69
CA PHE A 129 15.67 -11.09 -5.04
C PHE A 129 14.30 -10.84 -5.70
N VAL A 130 13.88 -11.69 -6.64
CA VAL A 130 12.57 -11.61 -7.30
C VAL A 130 11.44 -11.82 -6.29
N VAL A 131 11.57 -12.78 -5.38
CA VAL A 131 10.58 -13.00 -4.31
C VAL A 131 10.47 -11.73 -3.45
N THR A 132 11.59 -11.12 -3.09
CA THR A 132 11.59 -9.89 -2.28
C THR A 132 10.96 -8.70 -3.00
N LEU A 133 11.25 -8.52 -4.30
CA LEU A 133 10.57 -7.51 -5.12
C LEU A 133 9.06 -7.74 -5.16
N ARG A 134 8.61 -8.99 -5.31
CA ARG A 134 7.19 -9.34 -5.29
C ARG A 134 6.54 -9.05 -3.94
N ILE A 135 7.20 -9.37 -2.83
CA ILE A 135 6.72 -9.05 -1.48
C ILE A 135 6.54 -7.54 -1.34
N PHE A 136 7.56 -6.75 -1.68
CA PHE A 136 7.50 -5.29 -1.60
C PHE A 136 6.34 -4.71 -2.42
N LEU A 137 6.24 -5.08 -3.69
CA LEU A 137 5.16 -4.61 -4.58
C LEU A 137 3.78 -5.04 -4.04
N THR A 138 3.64 -6.27 -3.56
CA THR A 138 2.39 -6.78 -2.99
C THR A 138 1.97 -6.00 -1.74
N ILE A 139 2.91 -5.69 -0.85
CA ILE A 139 2.62 -4.89 0.36
C ILE A 139 2.11 -3.50 -0.04
N THR A 140 2.82 -2.80 -0.93
CA THR A 140 2.44 -1.44 -1.36
C THR A 140 1.07 -1.38 -2.04
N VAL A 141 0.75 -2.38 -2.87
CA VAL A 141 -0.55 -2.49 -3.52
C VAL A 141 -1.65 -2.85 -2.51
N SER A 142 -1.37 -3.77 -1.59
CA SER A 142 -2.32 -4.21 -0.56
C SER A 142 -2.68 -3.07 0.38
N THR A 143 -1.71 -2.26 0.82
CA THR A 143 -1.97 -1.11 1.70
C THR A 143 -2.90 -0.11 1.02
N ALA A 144 -2.63 0.24 -0.25
CA ALA A 144 -3.48 1.16 -1.01
C ALA A 144 -4.88 0.58 -1.26
N SER A 145 -4.99 -0.71 -1.55
CA SER A 145 -6.27 -1.40 -1.78
C SER A 145 -7.11 -1.48 -0.50
N CYS A 146 -6.50 -1.79 0.64
CA CYS A 146 -7.16 -1.79 1.94
C CYS A 146 -7.70 -0.40 2.28
N GLU A 147 -6.91 0.66 2.12
CA GLU A 147 -7.36 2.03 2.35
C GLU A 147 -8.55 2.43 1.46
N ARG A 148 -8.46 2.12 0.16
CA ARG A 148 -9.58 2.33 -0.79
C ARG A 148 -10.82 1.58 -0.33
N SER A 149 -10.69 0.31 0.04
CA SER A 149 -11.79 -0.56 0.47
C SER A 149 -12.46 -0.06 1.75
N PHE A 150 -11.68 0.29 2.78
CA PHE A 150 -12.21 0.85 4.03
C PHE A 150 -12.87 2.21 3.82
N SER A 151 -12.33 3.06 2.95
CA SER A 151 -12.95 4.34 2.58
C SER A 151 -14.33 4.14 1.96
N LYS A 152 -14.47 3.21 0.99
CA LYS A 152 -15.76 2.86 0.39
C LYS A 152 -16.72 2.23 1.40
N LEU A 153 -16.24 1.33 2.26
CA LEU A 153 -17.03 0.71 3.31
C LEU A 153 -17.59 1.74 4.30
N LYS A 154 -16.80 2.75 4.67
CA LYS A 154 -17.25 3.84 5.54
C LYS A 154 -18.40 4.65 4.92
N LEU A 155 -18.40 4.83 3.59
CA LEU A 155 -19.49 5.50 2.87
C LEU A 155 -20.75 4.62 2.77
N ILE A 156 -20.59 3.31 2.62
CA ILE A 156 -21.71 2.36 2.48
C ILE A 156 -22.39 2.11 3.83
N LYS A 157 -21.60 1.97 4.91
CA LYS A 157 -22.08 1.67 6.26
C LYS A 157 -22.41 2.97 7.00
N THR A 158 -23.62 3.48 6.76
CA THR A 158 -24.18 4.62 7.50
C THR A 158 -24.94 4.16 8.74
N TYR A 159 -25.21 5.08 9.68
CA TYR A 159 -25.96 4.80 10.91
C TYR A 159 -27.29 4.07 10.65
N GLN A 160 -28.03 4.53 9.62
CA GLN A 160 -29.30 3.93 9.19
C GLN A 160 -29.17 2.56 8.52
N ARG A 161 -27.97 2.18 8.04
CA ARG A 161 -27.71 0.90 7.34
C ARG A 161 -26.86 -0.08 8.17
N SER A 162 -26.73 0.18 9.46
CA SER A 162 -25.86 -0.55 10.39
C SER A 162 -26.21 -2.04 10.54
N THR A 163 -27.44 -2.45 10.21
CA THR A 163 -27.96 -3.84 10.31
C THR A 163 -27.93 -4.64 8.99
N THR A 164 -27.21 -4.17 7.97
CA THR A 164 -27.08 -4.89 6.69
C THR A 164 -26.27 -6.19 6.85
N SER A 165 -26.68 -7.27 6.18
CA SER A 165 -25.93 -8.54 6.19
C SER A 165 -24.53 -8.39 5.59
N GLN A 166 -23.57 -9.18 6.08
CA GLN A 166 -22.17 -9.12 5.63
C GLN A 166 -22.03 -9.40 4.13
N GLU A 167 -22.81 -10.34 3.60
CA GLU A 167 -22.84 -10.67 2.17
C GLU A 167 -23.26 -9.45 1.34
N ARG A 168 -24.37 -8.80 1.71
CA ARG A 168 -24.85 -7.60 1.01
C ARG A 168 -23.85 -6.44 1.13
N LEU A 169 -23.22 -6.27 2.29
CA LEU A 169 -22.20 -5.24 2.50
C LEU A 169 -20.97 -5.46 1.61
N SER A 170 -20.48 -6.70 1.55
CA SER A 170 -19.34 -7.08 0.71
C SER A 170 -19.63 -6.82 -0.78
N ASN A 171 -20.80 -7.26 -1.26
CA ASN A 171 -21.21 -7.06 -2.65
C ASN A 171 -21.32 -5.57 -3.01
N LEU A 172 -21.88 -4.75 -2.12
CA LEU A 172 -21.93 -3.29 -2.31
C LEU A 172 -20.54 -2.64 -2.29
N ALA A 173 -19.63 -3.14 -1.45
CA ALA A 173 -18.26 -2.65 -1.39
C ALA A 173 -17.53 -2.92 -2.71
N ILE A 174 -17.65 -4.12 -3.27
CA ILE A 174 -17.08 -4.49 -4.58
C ILE A 174 -17.61 -3.56 -5.67
N LEU A 175 -18.94 -3.39 -5.77
CA LEU A 175 -19.55 -2.48 -6.75
C LEU A 175 -19.09 -1.02 -6.61
N SER A 176 -18.77 -0.59 -5.39
CA SER A 176 -18.34 0.78 -5.11
C SER A 176 -16.83 1.01 -5.36
N ILE A 177 -16.02 -0.04 -5.19
CA ILE A 177 -14.59 -0.05 -5.52
C ILE A 177 -14.40 -0.11 -7.03
N GLU A 178 -15.14 -0.99 -7.71
CA GLU A 178 -15.08 -1.24 -9.17
C GLU A 178 -16.06 -0.38 -9.97
N ARG A 179 -16.36 0.84 -9.49
CA ARG A 179 -17.34 1.73 -10.14
C ARG A 179 -16.99 2.03 -11.60
N ASP A 180 -15.70 2.06 -11.94
CA ASP A 180 -15.22 2.40 -13.28
C ASP A 180 -15.40 1.23 -14.27
N PHE A 181 -15.83 0.06 -13.80
CA PHE A 181 -16.15 -1.08 -14.65
C PHE A 181 -17.53 -0.88 -15.29
N ASN A 182 -17.59 -0.89 -16.63
CA ASN A 182 -18.83 -0.66 -17.36
C ASN A 182 -19.72 -1.91 -17.31
N VAL A 183 -20.80 -1.87 -16.53
CA VAL A 183 -21.78 -2.95 -16.41
C VAL A 183 -22.98 -2.63 -17.29
N ASP A 184 -23.34 -3.53 -18.20
CA ASP A 184 -24.58 -3.40 -18.96
C ASP A 184 -25.79 -3.72 -18.08
N PHE A 185 -26.45 -2.66 -17.61
CA PHE A 185 -27.64 -2.76 -16.76
C PHE A 185 -28.78 -3.54 -17.41
N ASN A 186 -28.92 -3.51 -18.74
CA ASN A 186 -29.99 -4.24 -19.43
C ASN A 186 -29.80 -5.75 -19.28
N SER A 187 -28.58 -6.25 -19.50
CA SER A 187 -28.24 -7.66 -19.28
C SER A 187 -28.47 -8.12 -17.84
N VAL A 188 -28.23 -7.25 -16.85
CA VAL A 188 -28.44 -7.56 -15.43
C VAL A 188 -29.92 -7.64 -15.10
N VAL A 189 -30.73 -6.70 -15.61
CA VAL A 189 -32.18 -6.68 -15.42
C VAL A 189 -32.82 -7.93 -16.04
N GLU A 190 -32.42 -8.31 -17.25
CA GLU A 190 -32.93 -9.51 -17.92
C GLU A 190 -32.59 -10.78 -17.14
N LYS A 191 -31.33 -10.94 -16.69
CA LYS A 191 -30.93 -12.06 -15.83
C LYS A 191 -31.72 -12.11 -14.52
N PHE A 192 -31.97 -10.96 -13.90
CA PHE A 192 -32.74 -10.90 -12.66
C PHE A 192 -34.20 -11.28 -12.87
N ALA A 193 -34.81 -10.84 -13.98
CA ALA A 193 -36.17 -11.21 -14.37
C ALA A 193 -36.30 -12.72 -14.59
N LEU A 194 -35.33 -13.36 -15.28
CA LEU A 194 -35.31 -14.81 -15.50
C LEU A 194 -35.22 -15.62 -14.19
N ILE A 195 -34.46 -15.14 -13.20
CA ILE A 195 -34.34 -15.80 -11.90
C ILE A 195 -35.65 -15.67 -11.10
N LYS A 196 -36.29 -14.50 -11.12
CA LYS A 196 -37.56 -14.27 -10.40
C LYS A 196 -38.75 -14.99 -11.03
N SER A 197 -38.77 -15.11 -12.36
CA SER A 197 -39.83 -15.80 -13.12
C SER A 197 -39.97 -17.29 -12.76
N ARG A 198 -39.00 -17.88 -12.05
CA ARG A 198 -39.03 -19.29 -11.62
C ARG A 198 -39.60 -19.52 -10.21
N ARG A 199 -40.02 -18.48 -9.49
CA ARG A 199 -40.88 -18.63 -8.29
C ARG A 199 -42.33 -18.49 -8.71
N ILE A 200 -42.94 -19.60 -9.11
CA ILE A 200 -44.40 -19.82 -9.11
C ILE A 200 -44.72 -20.63 -7.87
#